data_AF-A0A2H1KZW3-F1
#
_entry.id   AF-A0A2H1KZW3-F1
#
_cell.length_a   1.000
_cell.length_b   1.000
_cell.length_c   1.000
_cell.angle_alpha   90.00
_cell.angle_beta   90.00
_cell.angle_gamma   90.00
#
_symmetry.space_group_name_H-M   'P 1'
#
loop_
_entity.id
_entity.type
_entity.pdbx_description
1 polymer ?
#
loop_
_entity_poly.entity_id
_entity_poly.type
_entity_poly.pdbx_seq_one_letter_code
_entity_poly.pdbx_strand_id
1 'polypeptide(L)'
;MYTLPIAPDYYVYGASDLGVQVFLELGFVLTEAVKNLDRDESKASEAGLVLSAERLHLLDADLIVAQSYGDERDDVERRDLFGNIPAAKEGNLLWLPERISDGLAFGTAFSTSAVLDDLVALISKTVE
;
A
#
# COMPACT_ATOMS: atom_id res chain seq x y z
N MET A 1 -30.70 3.77 14.76
CA MET A 1 -29.93 2.62 14.24
C MET A 1 -28.88 3.21 13.32
N TYR A 2 -27.65 3.39 13.81
CA TYR A 2 -26.55 3.89 12.98
C TYR A 2 -26.06 2.72 12.13
N THR A 3 -26.25 2.81 10.82
CA THR A 3 -25.51 1.95 9.89
C THR A 3 -24.06 2.40 9.95
N LEU A 4 -23.18 1.53 10.45
CA LEU A 4 -21.74 1.71 10.25
C LEU A 4 -21.52 1.89 8.73
N PRO A 5 -20.65 2.83 8.30
CA PRO A 5 -20.32 2.95 6.89
C PRO A 5 -19.85 1.58 6.38
N ILE A 6 -20.25 1.24 5.16
CA ILE A 6 -19.75 0.06 4.47
C ILE A 6 -18.22 0.15 4.52
N ALA A 7 -17.57 -0.85 5.13
CA ALA A 7 -16.12 -0.89 5.19
C ALA A 7 -15.59 -0.87 3.76
N PRO A 8 -14.62 -0.01 3.44
CA PRO A 8 -14.08 0.06 2.09
C PRO A 8 -13.40 -1.27 1.73
N ASP A 9 -13.39 -1.60 0.44
CA ASP A 9 -12.77 -2.84 -0.03
C ASP A 9 -11.25 -2.80 0.16
N TYR A 10 -10.64 -1.64 -0.15
CA TYR A 10 -9.20 -1.39 -0.05
C TYR A 10 -8.91 0.07 0.30
N TYR A 11 -7.70 0.32 0.80
CA TYR A 11 -7.12 1.65 0.96
C TYR A 11 -5.86 1.78 0.12
N VAL A 12 -5.65 2.97 -0.44
CA VAL A 12 -4.46 3.34 -1.21
C VAL A 12 -3.88 4.62 -0.63
N TYR A 13 -2.57 4.68 -0.51
CA TYR A 13 -1.87 5.82 0.06
C TYR A 13 -1.24 6.68 -1.03
N GLY A 14 -1.48 7.99 -0.93
CA GLY A 14 -0.96 9.01 -1.84
C GLY A 14 0.39 9.56 -1.39
N ALA A 15 0.87 10.59 -2.08
CA ALA A 15 2.21 11.13 -1.83
C ALA A 15 2.33 11.80 -0.45
N SER A 16 1.22 12.23 0.17
CA SER A 16 1.26 12.83 1.51
C SER A 16 1.48 11.83 2.65
N ASP A 17 1.39 10.53 2.38
CA ASP A 17 1.57 9.48 3.40
C ASP A 17 3.05 9.29 3.77
N LEU A 18 3.35 9.16 5.06
CA LEU A 18 4.73 9.04 5.56
C LEU A 18 5.40 7.74 5.11
N GLY A 19 4.65 6.64 5.03
CA GLY A 19 5.16 5.37 4.52
C GLY A 19 5.50 5.48 3.04
N VAL A 20 4.63 6.14 2.25
CA VAL A 20 4.87 6.40 0.82
C VAL A 20 6.10 7.27 0.59
N GLN A 21 6.34 8.29 1.41
CA GLN A 21 7.51 9.17 1.28
C GLN A 21 8.84 8.39 1.31
N VAL A 22 8.96 7.34 2.12
CA VAL A 22 10.16 6.49 2.16
C VAL A 22 10.45 5.85 0.79
N PHE A 23 9.42 5.37 0.08
CA PHE A 23 9.60 4.80 -1.25
C PHE A 23 9.98 5.86 -2.28
N LEU A 24 9.40 7.07 -2.19
CA LEU A 24 9.77 8.19 -3.05
C LEU A 24 11.24 8.59 -2.85
N GLU A 25 11.72 8.61 -1.61
CA GLU A 25 13.13 8.88 -1.29
C GLU A 25 14.08 7.78 -1.80
N LEU A 26 13.61 6.52 -1.85
CA LEU A 26 14.32 5.41 -2.47
C LEU A 26 14.31 5.45 -4.02
N GLY A 27 13.60 6.42 -4.62
CA GLY A 27 13.55 6.64 -6.06
C GLY A 27 12.37 5.96 -6.78
N PHE A 28 11.43 5.37 -6.04
CA PHE A 28 10.18 4.90 -6.62
C PHE A 28 9.30 6.07 -7.03
N VAL A 29 8.35 5.79 -7.92
CA VAL A 29 7.34 6.75 -8.36
C VAL A 29 5.96 6.16 -8.19
N LEU A 30 5.01 6.98 -7.73
CA LEU A 30 3.60 6.62 -7.78
C LEU A 30 3.13 6.56 -9.24
N THR A 31 2.18 5.67 -9.52
CA THR A 31 1.51 5.63 -10.83
C THR A 31 0.70 6.91 -11.06
N GLU A 32 0.48 7.28 -12.32
CA GLU A 32 -0.34 8.46 -12.63
C GLU A 32 -1.79 8.33 -12.13
N ALA A 33 -2.31 7.10 -12.10
CA ALA A 33 -3.64 6.81 -11.56
C ALA A 33 -3.74 7.18 -10.07
N VAL A 34 -2.78 6.74 -9.25
CA VAL A 34 -2.75 7.05 -7.81
C VAL A 34 -2.48 8.53 -7.55
N LYS A 35 -1.58 9.17 -8.33
CA LYS A 35 -1.35 10.62 -8.22
C LYS A 35 -2.59 11.47 -8.51
N ASN A 36 -3.38 11.07 -9.51
CA ASN A 36 -4.62 11.76 -9.83
C ASN A 36 -5.67 11.52 -8.74
N LEU A 37 -5.79 10.27 -8.25
CA LEU A 37 -6.66 9.93 -7.12
C LEU A 37 -6.34 10.78 -5.89
N ASP A 38 -5.06 10.88 -5.53
CA ASP A 38 -4.60 11.69 -4.40
C ASP A 38 -4.95 13.17 -4.62
N ARG A 39 -4.71 13.73 -5.79
CA ARG A 39 -5.04 15.14 -6.07
C ARG A 39 -6.54 15.43 -6.00
N ASP A 40 -7.37 14.53 -6.51
CA ASP A 40 -8.81 14.75 -6.68
C ASP A 40 -9.61 14.39 -5.42
N GLU A 41 -9.15 13.36 -4.69
CA GLU A 41 -9.87 12.74 -3.58
C GLU A 41 -9.19 12.95 -2.21
N SER A 42 -7.97 13.49 -2.14
CA SER A 42 -7.27 13.81 -0.87
C SER A 42 -7.91 15.02 -0.19
N LYS A 43 -9.08 14.78 0.39
CA LYS A 43 -9.63 15.60 1.47
C LYS A 43 -9.26 14.93 2.78
N ALA A 44 -8.06 15.25 3.28
CA ALA A 44 -7.72 15.19 4.70
C ALA A 44 -8.12 13.90 5.44
N SER A 45 -7.88 12.73 4.84
CA SER A 45 -8.07 11.46 5.53
C SER A 45 -6.70 10.87 5.86
N GLU A 46 -6.34 10.92 7.15
CA GLU A 46 -5.22 10.16 7.72
C GLU A 46 -5.36 8.64 7.49
N ALA A 47 -6.53 8.17 7.05
CA ALA A 47 -6.84 6.75 6.82
C ALA A 47 -6.58 6.27 5.37
N GLY A 48 -6.08 7.12 4.47
CA GLY A 48 -5.86 6.75 3.06
C GLY A 48 -7.08 6.97 2.14
N LEU A 49 -6.89 6.74 0.84
CA LEU A 49 -7.88 6.89 -0.21
C LEU A 49 -8.65 5.58 -0.37
N VAL A 50 -9.98 5.64 -0.26
CA VAL A 50 -10.85 4.47 -0.36
C VAL A 50 -10.95 4.00 -1.81
N LEU A 51 -10.69 2.72 -2.04
CA LEU A 51 -10.81 2.08 -3.35
C LEU A 51 -11.82 0.94 -3.30
N SER A 52 -12.82 0.97 -4.18
CA SER A 52 -13.73 -0.17 -4.38
C SER A 52 -13.06 -1.26 -5.22
N ALA A 53 -13.52 -2.50 -5.08
CA ALA A 53 -12.97 -3.63 -5.84
C ALA A 53 -13.10 -3.47 -7.37
N GLU A 54 -14.09 -2.72 -7.84
CA GLU A 54 -14.29 -2.40 -9.27
C GLU A 54 -13.18 -1.48 -9.83
N ARG A 55 -12.50 -0.72 -8.97
CA ARG A 55 -11.44 0.23 -9.33
C ARG A 55 -10.03 -0.36 -9.16
N LEU A 56 -9.88 -1.67 -8.90
CA LEU A 56 -8.55 -2.31 -8.74
C LEU A 56 -7.64 -2.17 -9.95
N HIS A 57 -8.18 -1.92 -11.14
CA HIS A 57 -7.39 -1.60 -12.33
C HIS A 57 -6.54 -0.32 -12.19
N LEU A 58 -6.84 0.56 -11.22
CA LEU A 58 -6.02 1.74 -10.91
C LEU A 58 -4.71 1.38 -10.20
N LEU A 59 -4.56 0.13 -9.74
CA LEU A 59 -3.35 -0.42 -9.11
C LEU A 59 -2.42 -1.10 -10.11
N ASP A 60 -2.56 -0.81 -11.40
CA ASP A 60 -1.62 -1.26 -12.42
C ASP A 60 -0.25 -0.58 -12.21
N ALA A 61 0.67 -1.32 -11.59
CA ALA A 61 1.98 -0.86 -11.14
C ALA A 61 3.00 -1.98 -11.29
N ASP A 62 4.29 -1.64 -11.38
CA ASP A 62 5.38 -2.63 -11.43
C ASP A 62 5.56 -3.35 -10.09
N LEU A 63 5.22 -2.71 -8.98
CA LEU A 63 5.28 -3.24 -7.62
C LEU A 63 4.10 -2.71 -6.81
N ILE A 64 3.37 -3.61 -6.14
CA ILE A 64 2.38 -3.25 -5.13
C ILE A 64 2.95 -3.57 -3.76
N VAL A 65 3.00 -2.57 -2.88
CA VAL A 65 3.38 -2.74 -1.49
C VAL A 65 2.12 -2.65 -0.63
N ALA A 66 1.86 -3.72 0.12
CA ALA A 66 0.69 -3.82 0.99
C ALA A 66 1.13 -3.96 2.45
N GLN A 67 0.60 -3.10 3.31
CA GLN A 67 0.74 -3.27 4.75
C GLN A 67 -0.14 -4.44 5.21
N SER A 68 0.35 -5.20 6.17
CA SER A 68 -0.38 -6.32 6.75
C SER A 68 -0.35 -6.21 8.27
N TYR A 69 -1.52 -6.04 8.88
CA TYR A 69 -1.75 -6.14 10.31
C TYR A 69 -2.68 -7.33 10.59
N GLY A 70 -2.22 -8.29 11.40
CA GLY A 70 -3.03 -9.50 11.69
C GLY A 70 -3.52 -10.24 10.44
N ASP A 71 -4.83 -10.45 10.34
CA ASP A 71 -5.49 -11.33 9.35
C ASP A 71 -5.86 -10.62 8.03
N GLU A 72 -5.50 -9.35 7.86
CA GLU A 72 -5.92 -8.53 6.71
C GLU A 72 -5.42 -9.08 5.37
N ARG A 73 -4.20 -9.63 5.37
CA ARG A 73 -3.66 -10.34 4.20
C ARG A 73 -4.57 -11.51 3.82
N ASP A 74 -4.94 -12.34 4.78
CA ASP A 74 -5.81 -13.50 4.52
C ASP A 74 -7.18 -13.05 4.02
N ASP A 75 -7.71 -11.94 4.55
CA ASP A 75 -8.97 -11.34 4.08
C ASP A 75 -8.89 -10.83 2.63
N VAL A 76 -7.78 -10.20 2.25
CA VAL A 76 -7.56 -9.71 0.89
C VAL A 76 -7.30 -10.85 -0.08
N GLU A 77 -6.46 -11.82 0.29
CA GLU A 77 -6.16 -12.98 -0.54
C GLU A 77 -7.38 -13.89 -0.74
N ARG A 78 -8.31 -13.94 0.24
CA ARG A 78 -9.62 -14.61 0.09
C ARG A 78 -10.54 -13.93 -0.92
N ARG A 79 -10.32 -12.66 -1.25
CA ARG A 79 -11.10 -11.92 -2.27
C ARG A 79 -10.41 -12.12 -3.62
N ASP A 80 -10.96 -13.01 -4.47
CA ASP A 80 -10.44 -13.41 -5.80
C ASP A 80 -10.01 -12.26 -6.76
N LEU A 81 -10.33 -11.01 -6.43
CA LEU A 81 -10.08 -9.85 -7.28
C LEU A 81 -8.66 -9.29 -7.15
N PHE A 82 -7.98 -9.45 -6.01
CA PHE A 82 -6.63 -8.88 -5.85
C PHE A 82 -5.56 -9.63 -6.66
N GLY A 83 -5.69 -10.96 -6.74
CA GLY A 83 -4.86 -11.81 -7.60
C GLY A 83 -5.05 -11.56 -9.10
N ASN A 84 -6.01 -10.71 -9.50
CA ASN A 84 -6.22 -10.37 -10.91
C ASN A 84 -5.35 -9.19 -11.39
N ILE A 85 -4.75 -8.43 -10.47
CA ILE A 85 -3.91 -7.29 -10.80
C ILE A 85 -2.59 -7.78 -11.42
N PRO A 86 -2.05 -7.14 -12.48
CA PRO A 86 -0.84 -7.59 -13.16
C PRO A 86 0.35 -7.84 -12.23
N ALA A 87 0.70 -6.88 -11.37
CA ALA A 87 1.75 -7.05 -10.36
C ALA A 87 1.54 -8.28 -9.46
N ALA A 88 0.31 -8.56 -9.02
CA ALA A 88 0.02 -9.73 -8.21
C ALA A 88 0.23 -11.04 -8.99
N LYS A 89 -0.13 -11.07 -10.27
CA LYS A 89 0.10 -12.23 -11.16
C LYS A 89 1.57 -12.47 -11.45
N GLU A 90 2.34 -11.40 -11.53
CA GLU A 90 3.77 -11.43 -11.82
C GLU A 90 4.64 -11.69 -10.58
N GLY A 91 4.03 -11.76 -9.39
CA GLY A 91 4.75 -11.97 -8.13
C GLY A 91 5.26 -10.68 -7.48
N ASN A 92 4.98 -9.53 -8.09
CA ASN A 92 5.37 -8.20 -7.62
C ASN A 92 4.37 -7.60 -6.61
N LEU A 93 3.81 -8.45 -5.74
CA LEU A 93 3.01 -8.03 -4.59
C LEU A 93 3.81 -8.30 -3.31
N LEU A 94 4.30 -7.23 -2.69
CA LEU A 94 5.05 -7.27 -1.45
C LEU A 94 4.12 -7.01 -0.25
N TRP A 95 3.81 -8.07 0.49
CA TRP A 95 3.21 -7.95 1.82
C TRP A 95 4.28 -7.63 2.86
N LEU A 96 4.21 -6.44 3.45
CA LEU A 96 5.14 -6.02 4.49
C LEU A 96 4.87 -6.79 5.79
N PRO A 97 5.91 -7.36 6.42
CA PRO A 97 5.82 -7.86 7.79
C PRO A 97 5.42 -6.72 8.74
N GLU A 98 4.64 -7.05 9.79
CA GLU A 98 4.13 -6.09 10.79
C GLU A 98 5.22 -5.14 11.30
N ARG A 99 6.40 -5.65 11.66
CA ARG A 99 7.53 -4.82 12.13
C ARG A 99 7.92 -3.72 11.13
N ILE A 100 7.90 -4.02 9.83
CA ILE A 100 8.26 -3.05 8.79
C ILE A 100 7.10 -2.08 8.56
N SER A 101 5.87 -2.59 8.51
CA SER A 101 4.65 -1.78 8.45
C SER A 101 4.62 -0.73 9.57
N ASP A 102 4.88 -1.15 10.82
CA ASP A 102 4.98 -0.26 11.98
C ASP A 102 6.10 0.77 11.82
N GLY A 103 7.30 0.32 11.44
CA GLY A 103 8.46 1.20 11.27
C GLY A 103 8.19 2.34 10.28
N LEU A 104 7.47 2.04 9.20
CA LEU A 104 7.03 3.00 8.19
C LEU A 104 5.86 3.87 8.68
N ALA A 105 4.86 3.29 9.34
CA ALA A 105 3.69 4.01 9.84
C ALA A 105 4.04 5.09 10.88
N PHE A 106 5.04 4.84 11.73
CA PHE A 106 5.54 5.87 12.65
C PHE A 106 6.29 7.01 11.95
N GLY A 107 6.92 6.74 10.79
CA GLY A 107 7.53 7.75 9.92
C GLY A 107 8.61 8.63 10.57
N THR A 108 9.21 8.19 11.68
CA THR A 108 10.30 8.93 12.35
C THR A 108 11.65 8.48 11.80
N ALA A 109 12.67 9.33 11.90
CA ALA A 109 14.03 8.96 11.50
C ALA A 109 14.53 7.67 12.19
N PHE A 110 14.17 7.47 13.47
CA PHE A 110 14.54 6.27 14.22
C PHE A 110 13.76 5.03 13.76
N SER A 111 12.44 5.15 13.55
CA SER A 111 11.61 4.02 13.15
C SER A 111 11.93 3.57 11.72
N THR A 112 12.08 4.50 10.78
CA THR A 112 12.46 4.20 9.40
C THR A 112 13.86 3.61 9.33
N SER A 113 14.85 4.20 10.01
CA SER A 113 16.22 3.66 10.04
C SER A 113 16.30 2.25 10.62
N ALA A 114 15.41 1.88 11.54
CA ALA A 114 15.40 0.56 12.16
C ALA A 114 14.86 -0.57 11.25
N VAL A 115 14.23 -0.22 10.13
CA VAL A 115 13.60 -1.17 9.19
C VAL A 115 14.08 -1.02 7.75
N LEU A 116 14.87 0.02 7.44
CA LEU A 116 15.25 0.36 6.06
C LEU A 116 16.03 -0.76 5.35
N ASP A 117 17.03 -1.35 6.00
CA ASP A 117 17.83 -2.43 5.41
C ASP A 117 16.96 -3.67 5.12
N ASP A 118 16.09 -4.03 6.08
CA ASP A 118 15.15 -5.15 5.94
C ASP A 118 14.14 -4.89 4.80
N LEU A 119 13.64 -3.65 4.69
CA LEU A 119 12.74 -3.22 3.62
C LEU A 119 13.40 -3.32 2.24
N VAL A 120 14.61 -2.76 2.08
CA VAL A 120 15.33 -2.78 0.79
C VAL A 120 15.64 -4.21 0.37
N ALA A 121 16.05 -5.07 1.30
CA ALA A 121 16.30 -6.49 1.01
C ALA A 121 15.03 -7.21 0.54
N LEU A 122 13.88 -6.92 1.15
CA LEU A 122 12.60 -7.50 0.74
C LEU A 122 12.15 -7.03 -0.65
N ILE A 123 12.25 -5.72 -0.92
CA ILE A 123 11.91 -5.16 -2.23
C ILE A 123 12.76 -5.84 -3.31
N SER A 124 14.08 -5.88 -3.15
CA SER A 124 14.98 -6.52 -4.12
C SER A 124 14.61 -7.97 -4.37
N LYS A 125 14.29 -8.74 -3.32
CA LYS A 125 13.87 -10.13 -3.45
C LYS A 125 12.53 -10.30 -4.19
N THR A 126 11.63 -9.32 -4.08
CA THR A 126 10.31 -9.38 -4.73
C THR A 126 10.38 -9.06 -6.21
N VAL A 127 11.27 -8.15 -6.64
CA VAL A 127 11.35 -7.66 -8.03
C VAL A 127 12.46 -8.33 -8.86
N GLU A 128 13.16 -9.32 -8.31
CA GLU A 128 14.15 -10.18 -8.99
C GLU A 128 13.49 -11.28 -9.84
#